data_AF-A0A0F3MTX1-F1
#
_entry.id   AF-A0A0F3MTX1-F1
#
_cell.length_a   1.000
_cell.length_b   1.000
_cell.length_c   1.000
_cell.angle_alpha   90.00
_cell.angle_beta   90.00
_cell.angle_gamma   90.00
#
_symmetry.space_group_name_H-M   'P 1'
#
loop_
_entity.id
_entity.type
_entity.pdbx_description
1 polymer ?
#
loop_
_entity_poly.entity_id
_entity_poly.type
_entity_poly.pdbx_seq_one_letter_code
_entity_poly.pdbx_strand_id
1 'polypeptide(L)'
;MSQKLGFWAVFALVTGSQIGTSVFILPLSLAPFGIYSIWGWVLSLFGAMSIALVFSSLCAKFPKTGGPHVYVRESFGDKIAFFTGFTYWVISFVSTSIVVISAIGYLTPFFQSQAILDLILQIILLGAITVLNLKGPEVAGKAEFYLTLLKFVPLLVVGLCALSHFNIDNITIAEEVESLSIPTIMGRVALLTFWGFIGVECATTTAGAVKDPAKTIPKAIIVGTFCVAVLYIINSIGIMGLIPASELISSKAPYADAATLLFGGKWSSVITVIASIICIGTLNAWVLTSGQIALGLAEDGLLPKFFAKKNSNNAPTNGIIVSCLGIVPLLIFTANDNFAAQITQIIDFSAITFLFVYLICSLAFLKVIFSSKENFSYYYLLIAIISIIFCVWVIYETPIKTLIIASSFTILGIPLYYGWYKRHSRL
;
A
#
# COMPACT_ATOMS: atom_id res chain seq x y z
N MET A 1 15.43 28.00 -3.39
CA MET A 1 14.79 27.32 -2.24
C MET A 1 13.83 26.28 -2.81
N SER A 2 13.96 25.03 -2.41
CA SER A 2 13.07 23.98 -2.91
C SER A 2 11.68 24.16 -2.25
N GLN A 3 10.60 24.01 -3.02
CA GLN A 3 9.23 24.19 -2.54
C GLN A 3 8.78 22.93 -1.78
N LYS A 4 8.86 22.96 -0.45
CA LYS A 4 8.35 21.87 0.41
C LYS A 4 6.88 21.50 0.09
N LEU A 5 6.57 20.22 0.21
CA LEU A 5 5.23 19.66 -0.02
C LEU A 5 4.22 20.20 1.02
N GLY A 6 3.09 20.68 0.53
CA GLY A 6 1.96 21.10 1.37
C GLY A 6 0.96 19.97 1.64
N PHE A 7 -0.08 20.26 2.44
CA PHE A 7 -1.10 19.29 2.85
C PHE A 7 -1.69 18.48 1.69
N TRP A 8 -2.10 19.14 0.60
CA TRP A 8 -2.74 18.45 -0.53
C TRP A 8 -1.83 17.47 -1.25
N ALA A 9 -0.54 17.77 -1.37
CA ALA A 9 0.43 16.83 -1.95
C ALA A 9 0.68 15.63 -1.02
N VAL A 10 0.70 15.86 0.30
CA VAL A 10 0.84 14.77 1.28
C VAL A 10 -0.44 13.91 1.33
N PHE A 11 -1.61 14.53 1.30
CA PHE A 11 -2.90 13.83 1.17
C PHE A 11 -2.95 13.00 -0.11
N ALA A 12 -2.47 13.55 -1.23
CA ALA A 12 -2.35 12.83 -2.49
C ALA A 12 -1.40 11.63 -2.37
N LEU A 13 -0.26 11.77 -1.68
CA LEU A 13 0.65 10.65 -1.42
C LEU A 13 0.02 9.55 -0.56
N VAL A 14 -0.68 9.90 0.53
CA VAL A 14 -1.38 8.91 1.39
C VAL A 14 -2.48 8.18 0.62
N THR A 15 -3.35 8.94 -0.05
CA THR A 15 -4.47 8.35 -0.79
C THR A 15 -3.98 7.61 -2.04
N GLY A 16 -2.92 8.08 -2.67
CA GLY A 16 -2.35 7.52 -3.88
C GLY A 16 -1.59 6.21 -3.66
N SER A 17 -0.88 6.07 -2.54
CA SER A 17 -0.21 4.82 -2.15
C SER A 17 -1.22 3.73 -1.80
N GLN A 18 -2.34 4.10 -1.17
CA GLN A 18 -3.41 3.18 -0.80
C GLN A 18 -4.30 2.82 -2.01
N ILE A 19 -4.83 3.81 -2.74
CA ILE A 19 -5.70 3.62 -3.92
C ILE A 19 -4.86 3.19 -5.12
N GLY A 20 -4.64 1.88 -5.20
CA GLY A 20 -3.96 1.21 -6.31
C GLY A 20 -4.78 0.07 -6.90
N THR A 21 -4.17 -1.10 -7.01
CA THR A 21 -4.78 -2.28 -7.65
C THR A 21 -5.94 -2.87 -6.85
N SER A 22 -5.89 -2.71 -5.52
CA SER A 22 -6.86 -3.29 -4.58
C SER A 22 -8.29 -2.82 -4.85
N VAL A 23 -8.48 -1.53 -5.17
CA VAL A 23 -9.81 -0.96 -5.38
C VAL A 23 -10.59 -1.67 -6.49
N PHE A 24 -9.87 -2.17 -7.51
CA PHE A 24 -10.46 -2.82 -8.68
C PHE A 24 -10.71 -4.31 -8.49
N ILE A 25 -9.90 -4.97 -7.67
CA ILE A 25 -9.91 -6.43 -7.48
C ILE A 25 -10.78 -6.82 -6.28
N LEU A 26 -10.87 -5.97 -5.26
CA LEU A 26 -11.57 -6.31 -4.02
C LEU A 26 -13.05 -6.67 -4.20
N PRO A 27 -13.87 -6.01 -5.04
CA PRO A 27 -15.25 -6.46 -5.24
C PRO A 27 -15.32 -7.93 -5.70
N LEU A 28 -14.42 -8.35 -6.58
CA LEU A 28 -14.31 -9.73 -7.04
C LEU A 28 -13.83 -10.66 -5.93
N SER A 29 -12.77 -10.30 -5.19
CA SER A 29 -12.26 -11.15 -4.11
C SER A 29 -13.21 -11.27 -2.93
N LEU A 30 -14.12 -10.30 -2.78
CA LEU A 30 -15.10 -10.22 -1.70
C LEU A 30 -16.47 -10.79 -2.08
N ALA A 31 -16.74 -10.99 -3.37
CA ALA A 31 -18.00 -11.55 -3.87
C ALA A 31 -18.38 -12.89 -3.19
N PRO A 32 -17.46 -13.86 -2.99
CA PRO A 32 -17.80 -15.14 -2.35
C PRO A 32 -18.28 -15.01 -0.90
N PHE A 33 -17.91 -13.93 -0.22
CA PHE A 33 -18.23 -13.73 1.20
C PHE A 33 -19.54 -12.96 1.41
N GLY A 34 -20.17 -12.45 0.34
CA GLY A 34 -21.46 -11.77 0.40
C GLY A 34 -21.53 -10.67 1.46
N ILE A 35 -22.50 -10.77 2.37
CA ILE A 35 -22.74 -9.78 3.42
C ILE A 35 -21.57 -9.62 4.41
N TYR A 36 -20.76 -10.66 4.62
CA TYR A 36 -19.59 -10.59 5.51
C TYR A 36 -18.55 -9.60 5.00
N SER A 37 -18.52 -9.33 3.69
CA SER A 37 -17.65 -8.33 3.07
C SER A 37 -17.90 -6.92 3.59
N ILE A 38 -19.17 -6.58 3.88
CA ILE A 38 -19.52 -5.27 4.46
C ILE A 38 -18.95 -5.13 5.87
N TRP A 39 -19.12 -6.16 6.69
CA TRP A 39 -18.59 -6.18 8.06
C TRP A 39 -17.07 -6.19 8.09
N GLY A 40 -16.43 -6.89 7.15
CA GLY A 40 -14.97 -6.87 7.03
C GLY A 40 -14.43 -5.50 6.64
N TRP A 41 -15.12 -4.74 5.78
CA TRP A 41 -14.76 -3.35 5.51
C TRP A 41 -14.85 -2.47 6.75
N VAL A 42 -15.91 -2.61 7.55
CA VAL A 42 -16.06 -1.88 8.82
C VAL A 42 -14.91 -2.22 9.76
N LEU A 43 -14.59 -3.50 9.92
CA LEU A 43 -13.51 -3.97 10.78
C LEU A 43 -12.14 -3.47 10.32
N SER A 44 -11.85 -3.57 9.02
CA SER A 44 -10.60 -3.07 8.44
C SER A 44 -10.50 -1.56 8.45
N LEU A 45 -11.61 -0.81 8.37
CA LEU A 45 -11.63 0.63 8.60
C LEU A 45 -11.16 0.94 10.03
N PHE A 46 -11.71 0.28 11.06
CA PHE A 46 -11.26 0.51 12.44
C PHE A 46 -9.80 0.13 12.65
N GLY A 47 -9.37 -1.03 12.11
CA GLY A 47 -7.98 -1.47 12.13
C GLY A 47 -7.03 -0.47 11.46
N ALA A 48 -7.32 -0.10 10.21
CA ALA A 48 -6.53 0.85 9.44
C ALA A 48 -6.50 2.23 10.09
N MET A 49 -7.62 2.73 10.63
CA MET A 49 -7.65 4.01 11.34
C MET A 49 -6.84 3.98 12.63
N SER A 50 -6.84 2.86 13.36
CA SER A 50 -5.98 2.72 14.54
C SER A 50 -4.48 2.77 14.15
N ILE A 51 -4.09 2.10 13.08
CA ILE A 51 -2.71 2.16 12.53
C ILE A 51 -2.38 3.57 12.01
N ALA A 52 -3.32 4.23 11.33
CA ALA A 52 -3.18 5.60 10.86
C ALA A 52 -2.93 6.56 12.02
N LEU A 53 -3.65 6.40 13.13
CA LEU A 53 -3.49 7.19 14.34
C LEU A 53 -2.15 6.91 15.05
N VAL A 54 -1.68 5.65 15.05
CA VAL A 54 -0.32 5.28 15.51
C VAL A 54 0.74 6.02 14.70
N PHE A 55 0.72 5.90 13.37
CA PHE A 55 1.70 6.56 12.49
C PHE A 55 1.62 8.08 12.56
N SER A 56 0.41 8.63 12.63
CA SER A 56 0.16 10.05 12.86
C SER A 56 0.83 10.53 14.16
N SER A 57 0.63 9.81 15.27
CA SER A 57 1.18 10.18 16.57
C SER A 57 2.70 10.04 16.61
N LEU A 58 3.25 8.97 16.04
CA LEU A 58 4.68 8.75 15.93
C LEU A 58 5.35 9.81 15.04
N CYS A 59 4.77 10.14 13.90
CA CYS A 59 5.28 11.17 12.99
C CYS A 59 5.22 12.57 13.63
N ALA A 60 4.17 12.87 14.40
CA ALA A 60 4.07 14.15 15.11
C ALA A 60 5.23 14.33 16.10
N LYS A 61 5.62 13.23 16.78
CA LYS A 61 6.71 13.23 17.76
C LYS A 61 8.10 13.14 17.14
N PHE A 62 8.25 12.36 16.07
CA PHE A 62 9.53 12.08 15.41
C PHE A 62 9.45 12.36 13.88
N PRO A 63 9.32 13.62 13.45
CA PRO A 63 9.09 13.97 12.04
C PRO A 63 10.38 13.91 11.19
N LYS A 64 11.02 12.74 11.11
CA LYS A 64 12.24 12.49 10.31
C LYS A 64 11.94 11.63 9.08
N THR A 65 12.76 11.79 8.04
CA THR A 65 12.67 11.03 6.78
C THR A 65 12.86 9.52 7.01
N GLY A 66 12.15 8.72 6.23
CA GLY A 66 12.31 7.26 6.13
C GLY A 66 11.36 6.41 6.97
N GLY A 67 10.39 7.02 7.66
CA GLY A 67 9.18 6.36 8.13
C GLY A 67 9.39 5.32 9.24
N PRO A 68 8.87 4.07 9.11
CA PRO A 68 8.82 3.09 10.20
C PRO A 68 10.11 2.90 11.00
N HIS A 69 11.27 2.84 10.34
CA HIS A 69 12.54 2.58 11.01
C HIS A 69 12.92 3.66 12.04
N VAL A 70 12.53 4.92 11.80
CA VAL A 70 12.78 6.05 12.70
C VAL A 70 12.10 5.79 14.05
N TYR A 71 10.82 5.43 14.01
CA TYR A 71 10.01 5.23 15.21
C TYR A 71 10.47 4.03 16.03
N VAL A 72 10.83 2.96 15.32
CA VAL A 72 11.37 1.74 15.91
C VAL A 72 12.74 2.00 16.53
N ARG A 73 13.58 2.84 15.91
CA ARG A 73 14.90 3.21 16.45
C ARG A 73 14.80 3.90 17.80
N GLU A 74 13.96 4.92 17.90
CA GLU A 74 13.76 5.70 19.13
C GLU A 74 13.24 4.83 20.28
N SER A 75 12.52 3.74 19.97
CA SER A 75 11.93 2.85 20.98
C SER A 75 12.78 1.63 21.31
N PHE A 76 13.40 1.00 20.30
CA PHE A 76 13.99 -0.34 20.40
C PHE A 76 15.47 -0.39 19.97
N GLY A 77 16.03 0.74 19.54
CA GLY A 77 17.43 0.87 19.14
C GLY A 77 17.73 0.38 17.72
N ASP A 78 18.99 0.56 17.33
CA ASP A 78 19.43 0.44 15.93
C ASP A 78 19.23 -0.95 15.32
N LYS A 79 19.41 -2.02 16.11
CA LYS A 79 19.29 -3.40 15.60
C LYS A 79 17.88 -3.67 15.08
N ILE A 80 16.86 -3.35 15.87
CA ILE A 80 15.47 -3.62 15.49
C ILE A 80 15.06 -2.65 14.38
N ALA A 81 15.51 -1.39 14.45
CA ALA A 81 15.30 -0.41 13.39
C ALA A 81 15.87 -0.84 12.03
N PHE A 82 17.08 -1.41 12.01
CA PHE A 82 17.68 -1.95 10.80
C PHE A 82 16.79 -2.99 10.14
N PHE A 83 16.37 -4.02 10.90
CA PHE A 83 15.55 -5.10 10.35
C PHE A 83 14.18 -4.60 9.93
N THR A 84 13.50 -3.78 10.74
CA THR A 84 12.21 -3.19 10.37
C THR A 84 12.31 -2.34 9.10
N GLY A 85 13.31 -1.47 9.00
CA GLY A 85 13.50 -0.62 7.83
C GLY A 85 13.93 -1.37 6.59
N PHE A 86 14.82 -2.36 6.72
CA PHE A 86 15.22 -3.22 5.60
C PHE A 86 14.04 -4.03 5.08
N THR A 87 13.27 -4.68 5.96
CA THR A 87 12.07 -5.42 5.59
C THR A 87 11.07 -4.50 4.90
N TYR A 88 10.83 -3.31 5.45
CA TYR A 88 9.93 -2.31 4.86
C TYR A 88 10.41 -1.85 3.48
N TRP A 89 11.70 -1.59 3.31
CA TRP A 89 12.28 -1.19 2.03
C TRP A 89 12.11 -2.25 0.96
N VAL A 90 12.46 -3.51 1.28
CA VAL A 90 12.38 -4.63 0.35
C VAL A 90 10.94 -4.90 -0.05
N ILE A 91 10.04 -5.03 0.93
CA ILE A 91 8.64 -5.32 0.61
C ILE A 91 7.96 -4.19 -0.17
N SER A 92 8.37 -2.93 0.03
CA SER A 92 7.85 -1.79 -0.72
C SER A 92 8.09 -1.95 -2.22
N PHE A 93 9.32 -2.26 -2.66
CA PHE A 93 9.56 -2.44 -4.09
C PHE A 93 9.06 -3.81 -4.59
N VAL A 94 9.09 -4.87 -3.78
CA VAL A 94 8.55 -6.17 -4.18
C VAL A 94 7.04 -6.07 -4.48
N SER A 95 6.26 -5.46 -3.59
CA SER A 95 4.82 -5.26 -3.78
C SER A 95 4.49 -4.31 -4.94
N THR A 96 5.36 -3.33 -5.21
CA THR A 96 5.23 -2.40 -6.35
C THR A 96 5.20 -3.13 -7.71
N SER A 97 5.80 -4.33 -7.82
CA SER A 97 5.74 -5.13 -9.05
C SER A 97 4.30 -5.39 -9.51
N ILE A 98 3.38 -5.70 -8.59
CA ILE A 98 1.96 -5.93 -8.87
C ILE A 98 1.30 -4.69 -9.50
N VAL A 99 1.72 -3.50 -9.05
CA VAL A 99 1.17 -2.23 -9.54
C VAL A 99 1.60 -1.98 -10.99
N VAL A 100 2.87 -2.24 -11.32
CA VAL A 100 3.39 -2.14 -12.70
C VAL A 100 2.65 -3.13 -13.61
N ILE A 101 2.54 -4.37 -13.14
CA ILE A 101 1.87 -5.46 -13.84
C ILE A 101 0.41 -5.10 -14.12
N SER A 102 -0.33 -4.60 -13.13
CA SER A 102 -1.74 -4.25 -13.26
C SER A 102 -1.95 -3.04 -14.16
N ALA A 103 -1.06 -2.04 -14.09
CA ALA A 103 -1.12 -0.85 -14.94
C ALA A 103 -1.09 -1.22 -16.43
N ILE A 104 -0.21 -2.13 -16.83
CA ILE A 104 -0.15 -2.64 -18.21
C ILE A 104 -1.27 -3.65 -18.47
N GLY A 105 -1.60 -4.50 -17.49
CA GLY A 105 -2.68 -5.48 -17.54
C GLY A 105 -4.01 -4.88 -17.99
N TYR A 106 -4.39 -3.71 -17.48
CA TYR A 106 -5.61 -3.01 -17.89
C TYR A 106 -5.59 -2.50 -19.34
N LEU A 107 -4.42 -2.32 -19.94
CA LEU A 107 -4.28 -1.87 -21.32
C LEU A 107 -4.19 -3.01 -22.33
N THR A 108 -3.99 -4.25 -21.87
CA THR A 108 -3.90 -5.44 -22.73
C THR A 108 -5.08 -5.62 -23.70
N PRO A 109 -6.33 -5.22 -23.42
CA PRO A 109 -7.41 -5.33 -24.40
C PRO A 109 -7.25 -4.43 -25.64
N PHE A 110 -6.38 -3.42 -25.61
CA PHE A 110 -6.16 -2.48 -26.73
C PHE A 110 -5.10 -2.95 -27.73
N PHE A 111 -4.31 -3.96 -27.38
CA PHE A 111 -3.27 -4.50 -28.24
C PHE A 111 -3.31 -6.03 -28.22
N GLN A 112 -2.73 -6.68 -29.22
CA GLN A 112 -2.61 -8.15 -29.21
C GLN A 112 -1.57 -8.55 -28.16
N SER A 113 -2.02 -8.64 -26.90
CA SER A 113 -1.17 -8.93 -25.72
C SER A 113 -0.34 -10.18 -25.93
N GLN A 114 0.95 -10.06 -25.67
CA GLN A 114 1.89 -11.16 -25.62
C GLN A 114 2.79 -10.95 -24.42
N ALA A 115 3.15 -12.01 -23.70
CA ALA A 115 3.95 -11.93 -22.48
C ALA A 115 5.21 -11.04 -22.63
N ILE A 116 5.90 -11.13 -23.77
CA ILE A 116 7.09 -10.33 -24.04
C ILE A 116 6.77 -8.84 -24.28
N LEU A 117 5.67 -8.53 -24.96
CA LEU A 117 5.22 -7.16 -25.18
C LEU A 117 4.83 -6.52 -23.85
N ASP A 118 4.09 -7.25 -23.01
CA ASP A 118 3.67 -6.80 -21.69
C ASP A 118 4.88 -6.49 -20.81
N LEU A 119 5.88 -7.40 -20.78
CA LEU A 119 7.14 -7.18 -20.06
C LEU A 119 7.89 -5.94 -20.55
N ILE A 120 7.99 -5.74 -21.87
CA ILE A 120 8.64 -4.55 -22.45
C ILE A 120 7.91 -3.27 -22.00
N LEU A 121 6.58 -3.24 -22.09
CA LEU A 121 5.77 -2.09 -21.68
C LEU A 121 5.89 -1.82 -20.18
N GLN A 122 5.93 -2.87 -19.35
CA GLN A 122 6.14 -2.76 -17.90
C GLN A 122 7.51 -2.16 -17.57
N ILE A 123 8.58 -2.59 -18.25
CA ILE A 123 9.94 -2.04 -18.07
C ILE A 123 10.00 -0.57 -18.51
N ILE A 124 9.37 -0.23 -19.64
CA ILE A 124 9.28 1.15 -20.13
C ILE A 124 8.54 2.03 -19.12
N LEU A 125 7.37 1.58 -18.63
CA LEU A 125 6.59 2.30 -17.64
C LEU A 125 7.38 2.52 -16.35
N LEU A 126 8.04 1.47 -15.84
CA LEU A 126 8.87 1.57 -14.66
C LEU A 126 9.99 2.60 -14.87
N GLY A 127 10.70 2.53 -16.00
CA GLY A 127 11.74 3.50 -16.35
C GLY A 127 11.23 4.94 -16.43
N ALA A 128 10.05 5.16 -17.01
CA ALA A 128 9.43 6.48 -17.08
C ALA A 128 9.14 7.06 -15.68
N ILE A 129 8.58 6.24 -14.77
CA ILE A 129 8.32 6.65 -13.39
C ILE A 129 9.60 6.81 -12.57
N THR A 130 10.63 6.00 -12.82
CA THR A 130 11.97 6.20 -12.26
C THR A 130 12.50 7.58 -12.64
N VAL A 131 12.45 7.95 -13.92
CA VAL A 131 12.92 9.25 -14.41
C VAL A 131 12.12 10.40 -13.77
N LEU A 132 10.80 10.25 -13.64
CA LEU A 132 9.96 11.23 -12.93
C LEU A 132 10.43 11.44 -11.49
N ASN A 133 10.70 10.36 -10.76
CA ASN A 133 11.13 10.42 -9.36
C ASN A 133 12.57 10.94 -9.19
N LEU A 134 13.44 10.73 -10.18
CA LEU A 134 14.78 11.33 -10.22
C LEU A 134 14.75 12.86 -10.43
N LYS A 135 13.62 13.43 -10.88
CA LYS A 135 13.41 14.90 -10.91
C LYS A 135 13.12 15.50 -9.54
N GLY A 136 13.05 14.69 -8.48
CA GLY A 136 12.97 15.15 -7.10
C GLY A 136 11.60 14.90 -6.44
N PRO A 137 11.56 14.83 -5.09
CA PRO A 137 10.34 14.57 -4.34
C PRO A 137 9.23 15.60 -4.57
N GLU A 138 9.59 16.85 -4.86
CA GLU A 138 8.63 17.93 -5.11
C GLU A 138 7.88 17.73 -6.44
N VAL A 139 8.59 17.27 -7.47
CA VAL A 139 7.99 16.98 -8.79
C VAL A 139 7.13 15.73 -8.70
N ALA A 140 7.62 14.67 -8.05
CA ALA A 140 6.87 13.45 -7.82
C ALA A 140 5.59 13.70 -7.00
N GLY A 141 5.66 14.52 -5.95
CA GLY A 141 4.49 14.90 -5.15
C GLY A 141 3.48 15.78 -5.90
N LYS A 142 3.93 16.68 -6.78
CA LYS A 142 3.03 17.45 -7.68
C LYS A 142 2.34 16.53 -8.69
N ALA A 143 3.07 15.60 -9.28
CA ALA A 143 2.49 14.60 -10.18
C ALA A 143 1.42 13.76 -9.44
N GLU A 144 1.70 13.36 -8.21
CA GLU A 144 0.74 12.60 -7.39
C GLU A 144 -0.55 13.38 -7.16
N PHE A 145 -0.48 14.68 -6.86
CA PHE A 145 -1.68 15.49 -6.68
C PHE A 145 -2.64 15.45 -7.88
N TYR A 146 -2.11 15.60 -9.10
CA TYR A 146 -2.94 15.52 -10.31
C TYR A 146 -3.47 14.10 -10.56
N LEU A 147 -2.63 13.09 -10.32
CA LEU A 147 -3.03 11.69 -10.46
C LEU A 147 -4.15 11.35 -9.47
N THR A 148 -4.05 11.78 -8.20
CA THR A 148 -5.08 11.60 -7.17
C THR A 148 -6.43 12.18 -7.58
N LEU A 149 -6.46 13.40 -8.14
CA LEU A 149 -7.72 13.99 -8.62
C LEU A 149 -8.39 13.10 -9.68
N LEU A 150 -7.59 12.53 -10.58
CA LEU A 150 -8.06 11.59 -11.59
C LEU A 150 -8.48 10.23 -11.01
N LYS A 151 -8.01 9.84 -9.81
CA LYS A 151 -8.47 8.63 -9.12
C LYS A 151 -9.86 8.81 -8.52
N PHE A 152 -10.06 9.89 -7.77
CA PHE A 152 -11.26 10.07 -6.95
C PHE A 152 -12.52 10.26 -7.79
N VAL A 153 -12.46 11.06 -8.86
CA VAL A 153 -13.67 11.40 -9.65
C VAL A 153 -14.29 10.15 -10.29
N PRO A 154 -13.57 9.33 -11.07
CA PRO A 154 -14.16 8.15 -11.70
C PRO A 154 -14.60 7.10 -10.69
N LEU A 155 -13.81 6.86 -9.62
CA LEU A 155 -14.17 5.90 -8.58
C LEU A 155 -15.42 6.32 -7.80
N LEU A 156 -15.62 7.62 -7.55
CA LEU A 156 -16.85 8.10 -6.93
C LEU A 156 -18.04 7.99 -7.87
N VAL A 157 -17.88 8.39 -9.14
CA VAL A 157 -18.97 8.33 -10.14
C VAL A 157 -19.42 6.88 -10.36
N VAL A 158 -18.49 5.97 -10.66
CA VAL A 158 -18.82 4.55 -10.89
C VAL A 158 -19.41 3.93 -9.63
N GLY A 159 -18.81 4.14 -8.46
CA GLY A 159 -19.29 3.56 -7.21
C GLY A 159 -20.70 4.05 -6.83
N LEU A 160 -20.98 5.35 -6.95
CA LEU A 160 -22.30 5.91 -6.64
C LEU A 160 -23.37 5.47 -7.66
N CYS A 161 -23.04 5.42 -8.96
CA CYS A 161 -23.95 4.90 -9.98
C CYS A 161 -24.22 3.40 -9.82
N ALA A 162 -23.23 2.63 -9.37
CA ALA A 162 -23.41 1.22 -9.05
C ALA A 162 -24.35 1.06 -7.84
N LEU A 163 -24.16 1.86 -6.78
CA LEU A 163 -25.06 1.89 -5.62
C LEU A 163 -26.50 2.30 -5.98
N SER A 164 -26.72 3.18 -6.96
CA SER A 164 -28.08 3.56 -7.36
C SER A 164 -28.85 2.42 -8.06
N HIS A 165 -28.14 1.40 -8.54
CA HIS A 165 -28.70 0.19 -9.15
C HIS A 165 -28.48 -1.05 -8.26
N PHE A 166 -28.25 -0.83 -6.96
CA PHE A 166 -27.99 -1.88 -6.00
C PHE A 166 -29.17 -2.86 -5.90
N ASN A 167 -28.90 -4.14 -6.07
CA ASN A 167 -29.83 -5.23 -5.78
C ASN A 167 -29.21 -6.15 -4.72
N ILE A 168 -29.95 -6.37 -3.62
CA ILE A 168 -29.52 -7.26 -2.53
C ILE A 168 -29.43 -8.71 -3.00
N ASP A 169 -30.21 -9.13 -3.99
CA ASP A 169 -30.22 -10.50 -4.52
C ASP A 169 -28.89 -10.84 -5.23
N ASN A 170 -28.12 -9.83 -5.63
CA ASN A 170 -26.78 -10.02 -6.20
C ASN A 170 -25.74 -10.38 -5.11
N ILE A 171 -26.04 -10.13 -3.83
CA ILE A 171 -25.17 -10.41 -2.69
C ILE A 171 -25.48 -11.80 -2.15
N THR A 172 -24.76 -12.81 -2.63
CA THR A 172 -24.87 -14.18 -2.14
C THR A 172 -23.59 -14.63 -1.46
N ILE A 173 -23.70 -15.63 -0.59
CA ILE A 173 -22.56 -16.29 0.05
C ILE A 173 -22.28 -17.55 -0.77
N ALA A 174 -21.02 -17.78 -1.13
CA ALA A 174 -20.64 -19.00 -1.83
C ALA A 174 -20.75 -20.22 -0.89
N GLU A 175 -21.18 -21.36 -1.43
CA GLU A 175 -21.37 -22.61 -0.67
C GLU A 175 -20.11 -23.03 0.12
N GLU A 176 -18.93 -22.84 -0.48
CA GLU A 176 -17.63 -23.11 0.15
C GLU A 176 -17.39 -22.25 1.41
N VAL A 177 -17.94 -21.03 1.43
CA VAL A 177 -17.83 -20.08 2.55
C VAL A 177 -18.85 -20.39 3.64
N GLU A 178 -20.05 -20.86 3.29
CA GLU A 178 -21.11 -21.20 4.27
C GLU A 178 -20.66 -22.28 5.27
N SER A 179 -19.76 -23.17 4.85
CA SER A 179 -19.21 -24.24 5.69
C SER A 179 -18.17 -23.76 6.73
N LEU A 180 -17.69 -22.51 6.63
CA LEU A 180 -16.64 -21.97 7.50
C LEU A 180 -17.22 -21.31 8.75
N SER A 181 -16.43 -21.29 9.83
CA SER A 181 -16.80 -20.54 11.03
C SER A 181 -16.76 -19.02 10.77
N ILE A 182 -17.68 -18.26 11.39
CA ILE A 182 -17.73 -16.79 11.28
C ILE A 182 -16.37 -16.13 11.60
N PRO A 183 -15.64 -16.51 12.67
CA PRO A 183 -14.31 -15.95 12.93
C PRO A 183 -13.32 -16.14 11.77
N THR A 184 -13.29 -17.32 11.16
CA THR A 184 -12.43 -17.61 10.00
C THR A 184 -12.82 -16.78 8.78
N ILE A 185 -14.13 -16.64 8.52
CA ILE A 185 -14.65 -15.79 7.44
C ILE A 185 -14.19 -14.34 7.66
N MET A 186 -14.43 -13.80 8.86
CA MET A 186 -14.07 -12.43 9.20
C MET A 186 -12.56 -12.19 9.12
N GLY A 187 -11.73 -13.17 9.52
CA GLY A 187 -10.27 -13.09 9.39
C GLY A 187 -9.82 -12.99 7.92
N ARG A 188 -10.40 -13.81 7.03
CA ARG A 188 -10.10 -13.77 5.59
C ARG A 188 -10.55 -12.46 4.94
N VAL A 189 -11.77 -12.02 5.22
CA VAL A 189 -12.30 -10.75 4.69
C VAL A 189 -11.48 -9.57 5.21
N ALA A 190 -11.11 -9.57 6.49
CA ALA A 190 -10.27 -8.52 7.07
C ALA A 190 -8.89 -8.48 6.40
N LEU A 191 -8.25 -9.63 6.15
CA LEU A 191 -6.98 -9.69 5.42
C LEU A 191 -7.08 -9.09 4.02
N LEU A 192 -8.13 -9.47 3.26
CA LEU A 192 -8.36 -8.95 1.91
C LEU A 192 -8.61 -7.43 1.92
N THR A 193 -9.54 -6.97 2.74
CA THR A 193 -9.88 -5.53 2.83
C THR A 193 -8.73 -4.70 3.39
N PHE A 194 -7.92 -5.25 4.30
CA PHE A 194 -6.75 -4.57 4.86
C PHE A 194 -5.67 -4.30 3.81
N TRP A 195 -5.49 -5.18 2.82
CA TRP A 195 -4.58 -4.94 1.70
C TRP A 195 -4.82 -3.58 1.02
N GLY A 196 -6.08 -3.12 0.95
CA GLY A 196 -6.41 -1.82 0.40
C GLY A 196 -5.85 -0.62 1.21
N PHE A 197 -5.57 -0.80 2.50
CA PHE A 197 -5.12 0.26 3.40
C PHE A 197 -3.59 0.34 3.55
N ILE A 198 -2.85 -0.56 2.91
CA ILE A 198 -1.39 -0.53 2.93
C ILE A 198 -0.89 0.72 2.21
N GLY A 199 0.12 1.37 2.80
CA GLY A 199 0.64 2.64 2.33
C GLY A 199 0.15 3.86 3.11
N VAL A 200 -0.67 3.65 4.16
CA VAL A 200 -1.06 4.68 5.13
C VAL A 200 0.15 5.46 5.70
N GLU A 201 1.26 4.77 5.85
CA GLU A 201 2.52 5.26 6.40
C GLU A 201 3.45 5.88 5.34
N CYS A 202 3.18 5.72 4.03
CA CYS A 202 4.08 6.17 2.96
C CYS A 202 4.47 7.65 3.10
N ALA A 203 3.51 8.51 3.46
CA ALA A 203 3.76 9.94 3.65
C ALA A 203 4.82 10.23 4.73
N THR A 204 4.95 9.37 5.75
CA THR A 204 5.95 9.52 6.79
C THR A 204 7.38 9.37 6.28
N THR A 205 7.58 8.63 5.19
CA THR A 205 8.92 8.45 4.61
C THR A 205 9.44 9.75 4.02
N THR A 206 8.56 10.64 3.56
CA THR A 206 8.90 11.91 2.91
C THR A 206 9.03 13.10 3.87
N ALA A 207 9.06 12.88 5.20
CA ALA A 207 8.92 13.95 6.19
C ALA A 207 9.90 15.14 6.00
N GLY A 208 11.15 14.90 5.60
CA GLY A 208 12.11 15.98 5.32
C GLY A 208 11.73 16.91 4.16
N ALA A 209 10.88 16.47 3.24
CA ALA A 209 10.40 17.24 2.09
C ALA A 209 9.05 17.93 2.34
N VAL A 210 8.44 17.75 3.52
CA VAL A 210 7.11 18.28 3.86
C VAL A 210 7.20 19.58 4.65
N LYS A 211 6.27 20.51 4.41
CA LYS A 211 6.08 21.74 5.19
C LYS A 211 5.39 21.40 6.51
N ASP A 212 6.01 21.72 7.64
CA ASP A 212 5.52 21.42 8.99
C ASP A 212 5.11 19.92 9.14
N PRO A 213 6.07 18.98 8.97
CA PRO A 213 5.78 17.55 8.92
C PRO A 213 5.07 17.03 10.17
N ALA A 214 5.36 17.60 11.34
CA ALA A 214 4.74 17.23 12.61
C ALA A 214 3.23 17.54 12.70
N LYS A 215 2.67 18.35 11.78
CA LYS A 215 1.24 18.65 11.72
C LYS A 215 0.61 18.20 10.40
N THR A 216 1.31 18.43 9.29
CA THR A 216 0.78 18.16 7.95
C THR A 216 0.62 16.67 7.68
N ILE A 217 1.62 15.85 8.02
CA ILE A 217 1.57 14.40 7.78
C ILE A 217 0.51 13.73 8.65
N PRO A 218 0.48 13.95 9.99
CA PRO A 218 -0.58 13.44 10.87
C PRO A 218 -2.00 13.68 10.33
N LYS A 219 -2.29 14.93 9.96
CA LYS A 219 -3.61 15.29 9.42
C LYS A 219 -3.89 14.60 8.09
N ALA A 220 -2.92 14.54 7.19
CA ALA A 220 -3.09 13.92 5.88
C ALA A 220 -3.30 12.40 5.98
N ILE A 221 -2.61 11.73 6.90
CA ILE A 221 -2.78 10.31 7.19
C ILE A 221 -4.22 10.03 7.65
N ILE A 222 -4.70 10.73 8.68
CA ILE A 222 -6.04 10.48 9.24
C ILE A 222 -7.13 10.76 8.21
N VAL A 223 -7.10 11.93 7.57
CA VAL A 223 -8.14 12.33 6.60
C VAL A 223 -8.04 11.48 5.33
N GLY A 224 -6.82 11.22 4.84
CA GLY A 224 -6.56 10.39 3.67
C GLY A 224 -7.08 8.98 3.85
N THR A 225 -6.68 8.28 4.92
CA THR A 225 -7.11 6.91 5.18
C THR A 225 -8.63 6.80 5.34
N PHE A 226 -9.26 7.76 6.02
CA PHE A 226 -10.73 7.79 6.13
C PHE A 226 -11.41 7.98 4.77
N CYS A 227 -10.93 8.91 3.93
CA CYS A 227 -11.44 9.10 2.57
C CYS A 227 -11.29 7.85 1.70
N VAL A 228 -10.15 7.16 1.80
CA VAL A 228 -9.93 5.88 1.08
C VAL A 228 -10.91 4.82 1.56
N ALA A 229 -11.13 4.69 2.86
CA ALA A 229 -12.06 3.71 3.41
C ALA A 229 -13.49 3.92 2.89
N VAL A 230 -13.98 5.16 2.92
CA VAL A 230 -15.30 5.52 2.39
C VAL A 230 -15.39 5.20 0.90
N LEU A 231 -14.36 5.55 0.13
CA LEU A 231 -14.32 5.28 -1.31
C LEU A 231 -14.38 3.77 -1.61
N TYR A 232 -13.63 2.97 -0.87
CA TYR A 232 -13.62 1.51 -1.04
C TYR A 232 -14.94 0.86 -0.64
N ILE A 233 -15.55 1.30 0.47
CA ILE A 233 -16.86 0.81 0.90
C ILE A 233 -17.90 1.09 -0.18
N ILE A 234 -17.97 2.34 -0.67
CA ILE A 234 -18.89 2.76 -1.74
C ILE A 234 -18.72 1.88 -2.97
N ASN A 235 -17.48 1.72 -3.44
CA ASN A 235 -17.21 0.97 -4.66
C ASN A 235 -17.43 -0.53 -4.50
N SER A 236 -16.97 -1.12 -3.40
CA SER A 236 -17.10 -2.56 -3.16
C SER A 236 -18.56 -2.96 -3.03
N ILE A 237 -19.34 -2.24 -2.21
CA ILE A 237 -20.76 -2.53 -2.02
C ILE A 237 -21.54 -2.21 -3.31
N GLY A 238 -21.22 -1.10 -3.98
CA GLY A 238 -21.86 -0.71 -5.23
C GLY A 238 -21.69 -1.76 -6.31
N ILE A 239 -20.46 -2.22 -6.57
CA ILE A 239 -20.19 -3.20 -7.63
C ILE A 239 -20.74 -4.58 -7.28
N MET A 240 -20.59 -5.03 -6.03
CA MET A 240 -21.16 -6.32 -5.59
C MET A 240 -22.69 -6.31 -5.65
N GLY A 241 -23.34 -5.17 -5.41
CA GLY A 241 -24.79 -5.04 -5.53
C GLY A 241 -25.28 -4.84 -6.95
N LEU A 242 -24.42 -4.39 -7.87
CA LEU A 242 -24.75 -4.19 -9.28
C LEU A 242 -24.62 -5.49 -10.09
N ILE A 243 -23.57 -6.28 -9.83
CA ILE A 243 -23.22 -7.47 -10.60
C ILE A 243 -23.51 -8.72 -9.77
N PRO A 244 -24.28 -9.71 -10.28
CA PRO A 244 -24.50 -10.97 -9.57
C PRO A 244 -23.19 -11.64 -9.15
N ALA A 245 -23.10 -12.16 -7.91
CA ALA A 245 -21.86 -12.75 -7.38
C ALA A 245 -21.29 -13.87 -8.27
N SER A 246 -22.15 -14.69 -8.91
CA SER A 246 -21.73 -15.76 -9.84
C SER A 246 -20.98 -15.23 -11.07
N GLU A 247 -21.36 -14.06 -11.58
CA GLU A 247 -20.69 -13.40 -12.69
C GLU A 247 -19.43 -12.67 -12.21
N LEU A 248 -19.55 -11.95 -11.08
CA LEU A 248 -18.49 -11.12 -10.52
C LEU A 248 -17.22 -11.92 -10.16
N ILE A 249 -17.37 -13.15 -9.65
CA ILE A 249 -16.23 -14.02 -9.31
C ILE A 249 -15.42 -14.42 -10.56
N SER A 250 -16.07 -14.49 -11.73
CA SER A 250 -15.44 -14.86 -13.00
C SER A 250 -14.89 -13.66 -13.79
N SER A 251 -15.16 -12.44 -13.33
CA SER A 251 -14.81 -11.22 -14.04
C SER A 251 -13.29 -11.02 -14.09
N LYS A 252 -12.78 -10.47 -15.19
CA LYS A 252 -11.38 -10.05 -15.30
C LYS A 252 -11.18 -8.58 -14.96
N ALA A 253 -12.24 -7.78 -15.03
CA ALA A 253 -12.18 -6.34 -14.82
C ALA A 253 -13.53 -5.81 -14.28
N PRO A 254 -13.82 -5.99 -12.97
CA PRO A 254 -15.15 -5.72 -12.40
C PRO A 254 -15.68 -4.31 -12.66
N TYR A 255 -14.79 -3.33 -12.72
CA TYR A 255 -15.15 -1.93 -12.99
C TYR A 255 -15.49 -1.69 -14.46
N ALA A 256 -14.83 -2.39 -15.39
CA ALA A 256 -15.17 -2.31 -16.80
C ALA A 256 -16.52 -2.97 -17.07
N ASP A 257 -16.82 -4.07 -16.36
CA ASP A 257 -18.11 -4.75 -16.42
C ASP A 257 -19.22 -3.87 -15.84
N ALA A 258 -18.98 -3.28 -14.66
CA ALA A 258 -19.89 -2.30 -14.06
C ALA A 258 -20.16 -1.11 -14.99
N ALA A 259 -19.12 -0.57 -15.63
CA ALA A 259 -19.27 0.53 -16.59
C ALA A 259 -20.06 0.13 -17.84
N THR A 260 -19.94 -1.11 -18.29
CA THR A 260 -20.72 -1.65 -19.41
C THR A 260 -22.20 -1.71 -19.03
N LEU A 261 -22.52 -2.20 -17.84
CA LEU A 261 -23.89 -2.29 -17.34
C LEU A 261 -24.53 -0.92 -17.09
N LEU A 262 -23.78 0.04 -16.55
CA LEU A 262 -24.29 1.35 -16.17
C LEU A 262 -24.41 2.33 -17.35
N PHE A 263 -23.41 2.34 -18.25
CA PHE A 263 -23.27 3.38 -19.26
C PHE A 263 -23.24 2.85 -20.70
N GLY A 264 -23.01 1.55 -20.88
CA GLY A 264 -22.92 0.91 -22.20
C GLY A 264 -21.76 1.41 -23.08
N GLY A 265 -21.79 1.06 -24.36
CA GLY A 265 -20.88 1.61 -25.38
C GLY A 265 -19.39 1.40 -25.07
N LYS A 266 -18.60 2.49 -25.19
CA LYS A 266 -17.13 2.47 -25.03
C LYS A 266 -16.66 2.76 -23.60
N TRP A 267 -17.57 2.84 -22.62
CA TRP A 267 -17.21 3.22 -21.26
C TRP A 267 -16.35 2.18 -20.54
N SER A 268 -16.47 0.89 -20.91
CA SER A 268 -15.55 -0.15 -20.44
C SER A 268 -14.10 0.16 -20.80
N SER A 269 -13.83 0.52 -22.06
CA SER A 269 -12.51 0.93 -22.53
C SER A 269 -12.01 2.20 -21.84
N VAL A 270 -12.89 3.17 -21.59
CA VAL A 270 -12.49 4.40 -20.87
C VAL A 270 -12.09 4.06 -19.43
N ILE A 271 -12.84 3.20 -18.74
CA ILE A 271 -12.57 2.80 -17.37
C ILE A 271 -11.30 1.95 -17.25
N THR A 272 -10.99 1.08 -18.21
CA THR A 272 -9.72 0.34 -18.19
C THR A 272 -8.50 1.26 -18.35
N VAL A 273 -8.59 2.29 -19.22
CA VAL A 273 -7.54 3.32 -19.32
C VAL A 273 -7.39 4.09 -18.01
N ILE A 274 -8.51 4.48 -17.39
CA ILE A 274 -8.50 5.16 -16.09
C ILE A 274 -7.89 4.26 -15.00
N ALA A 275 -8.21 2.98 -14.97
CA ALA A 275 -7.65 2.01 -14.02
C ALA A 275 -6.13 1.88 -14.18
N SER A 276 -5.63 1.87 -15.42
CA SER A 276 -4.20 1.94 -15.71
C SER A 276 -3.57 3.20 -15.13
N ILE A 277 -4.15 4.38 -15.36
CA ILE A 277 -3.63 5.66 -14.84
C ILE A 277 -3.65 5.69 -13.30
N ILE A 278 -4.67 5.12 -12.68
CA ILE A 278 -4.75 4.98 -11.21
C ILE A 278 -3.58 4.15 -10.69
N CYS A 279 -3.27 3.02 -11.32
CA CYS A 279 -2.10 2.19 -10.99
C CYS A 279 -0.79 2.96 -11.19
N ILE A 280 -0.66 3.77 -12.26
CA ILE A 280 0.52 4.60 -12.51
C ILE A 280 0.74 5.62 -11.38
N GLY A 281 -0.32 6.21 -10.83
CA GLY A 281 -0.20 7.06 -9.63
C GLY A 281 0.33 6.30 -8.43
N THR A 282 -0.18 5.10 -8.17
CA THR A 282 0.32 4.27 -7.06
C THR A 282 1.80 3.89 -7.26
N LEU A 283 2.20 3.58 -8.50
CA LEU A 283 3.59 3.32 -8.86
C LEU A 283 4.48 4.53 -8.56
N ASN A 284 4.03 5.74 -8.87
CA ASN A 284 4.74 6.98 -8.54
C ASN A 284 4.93 7.15 -7.02
N ALA A 285 3.86 6.97 -6.24
CA ALA A 285 3.91 7.08 -4.78
C ALA A 285 4.88 6.07 -4.15
N TRP A 286 4.86 4.80 -4.60
CA TRP A 286 5.72 3.77 -4.03
C TRP A 286 7.19 3.87 -4.48
N VAL A 287 7.47 4.27 -5.74
CA VAL A 287 8.86 4.53 -6.18
C VAL A 287 9.47 5.69 -5.38
N LEU A 288 8.70 6.75 -5.13
CA LEU A 288 9.13 7.84 -4.25
C LEU A 288 9.44 7.31 -2.85
N THR A 289 8.49 6.57 -2.27
CA THR A 289 8.58 6.01 -0.91
C THR A 289 9.81 5.13 -0.76
N SER A 290 10.04 4.17 -1.66
CA SER A 290 11.20 3.27 -1.64
C SER A 290 12.53 4.03 -1.64
N GLY A 291 12.65 5.08 -2.44
CA GLY A 291 13.83 5.95 -2.43
C GLY A 291 14.05 6.65 -1.10
N GLN A 292 12.98 7.16 -0.48
CA GLN A 292 13.05 7.86 0.81
C GLN A 292 13.32 6.93 1.99
N ILE A 293 12.84 5.68 1.96
CA ILE A 293 13.18 4.66 2.97
C ILE A 293 14.69 4.41 2.96
N ALA A 294 15.25 4.12 1.78
CA ALA A 294 16.69 3.87 1.63
C ALA A 294 17.53 5.08 2.06
N LEU A 295 17.06 6.30 1.72
CA LEU A 295 17.70 7.53 2.15
C LEU A 295 17.71 7.67 3.68
N GLY A 296 16.56 7.54 4.33
CA GLY A 296 16.45 7.71 5.79
C GLY A 296 17.31 6.69 6.53
N LEU A 297 17.28 5.43 6.11
CA LEU A 297 18.14 4.38 6.67
C LEU A 297 19.64 4.71 6.53
N ALA A 298 20.05 5.29 5.41
CA ALA A 298 21.44 5.64 5.17
C ALA A 298 21.87 6.91 5.91
N GLU A 299 20.99 7.90 6.05
CA GLU A 299 21.20 9.10 6.87
C GLU A 299 21.37 8.71 8.35
N ASP A 300 20.66 7.68 8.80
CA ASP A 300 20.75 7.12 10.15
C ASP A 300 21.93 6.15 10.36
N GLY A 301 22.72 5.88 9.32
CA GLY A 301 23.89 4.98 9.37
C GLY A 301 23.54 3.49 9.34
N LEU A 302 22.28 3.13 9.13
CA LEU A 302 21.78 1.75 9.07
C LEU A 302 21.98 1.11 7.69
N LEU A 303 22.14 1.92 6.64
CA LEU A 303 22.54 1.47 5.30
C LEU A 303 23.82 2.17 4.81
N PRO A 304 24.52 1.61 3.80
CA PRO A 304 25.70 2.25 3.23
C PRO A 304 25.46 3.70 2.81
N LYS A 305 26.44 4.57 3.06
CA LYS A 305 26.43 6.00 2.64
C LYS A 305 26.15 6.19 1.15
N PHE A 306 26.39 5.16 0.33
CA PHE A 306 25.96 5.09 -1.06
C PHE A 306 24.48 5.47 -1.26
N PHE A 307 23.58 5.05 -0.37
CA PHE A 307 22.14 5.35 -0.44
C PHE A 307 21.77 6.76 0.05
N ALA A 308 22.66 7.43 0.80
CA ALA A 308 22.46 8.80 1.26
C ALA A 308 22.72 9.85 0.16
N LYS A 309 23.26 9.45 -1.00
CA LYS A 309 23.58 10.35 -2.11
C LYS A 309 22.31 10.90 -2.77
N LYS A 310 22.17 12.23 -2.78
CA LYS A 310 21.12 12.96 -3.50
C LYS A 310 21.68 13.56 -4.79
N ASN A 311 20.83 13.72 -5.82
CA ASN A 311 21.18 14.49 -7.02
C ASN A 311 20.88 15.99 -6.85
N SER A 312 21.08 16.77 -7.91
CA SER A 312 20.79 18.22 -7.94
C SER A 312 19.33 18.58 -7.65
N ASN A 313 18.41 17.65 -7.86
CA ASN A 313 16.98 17.80 -7.56
C ASN A 313 16.59 17.26 -6.18
N ASN A 314 17.56 16.97 -5.31
CA ASN A 314 17.38 16.34 -3.99
C ASN A 314 16.77 14.93 -4.02
N ALA A 315 16.78 14.23 -5.16
CA ALA A 315 16.27 12.86 -5.26
C ALA A 315 17.32 11.85 -4.77
N PRO A 316 16.96 10.86 -3.92
CA PRO A 316 17.84 9.78 -3.49
C PRO A 316 18.07 8.80 -4.62
N THR A 317 19.03 9.14 -5.50
CA THR A 317 19.19 8.51 -6.83
C THR A 317 19.45 7.02 -6.72
N ASN A 318 20.37 6.64 -5.84
CA ASN A 318 20.77 5.25 -5.68
C ASN A 318 19.67 4.39 -5.03
N GLY A 319 18.93 4.95 -4.06
CA GLY A 319 17.78 4.27 -3.47
C GLY A 319 16.70 3.98 -4.50
N ILE A 320 16.35 4.98 -5.31
CA ILE A 320 15.36 4.82 -6.39
C ILE A 320 15.82 3.77 -7.41
N ILE A 321 17.05 3.89 -7.93
CA ILE A 321 17.55 2.97 -8.97
C ILE A 321 17.61 1.53 -8.46
N VAL A 322 18.16 1.29 -7.27
CA VAL A 322 18.26 -0.07 -6.71
C VAL A 322 16.89 -0.67 -6.46
N SER A 323 15.94 0.10 -5.92
CA SER A 323 14.56 -0.37 -5.76
C SER A 323 13.90 -0.71 -7.09
N CYS A 324 14.06 0.11 -8.13
CA CYS A 324 13.52 -0.18 -9.46
C CYS A 324 14.18 -1.40 -10.10
N LEU A 325 15.50 -1.56 -9.97
CA LEU A 325 16.20 -2.77 -10.44
C LEU A 325 15.73 -4.02 -9.69
N GLY A 326 15.39 -3.90 -8.40
CA GLY A 326 14.81 -4.99 -7.61
C GLY A 326 13.44 -5.46 -8.09
N ILE A 327 12.68 -4.60 -8.79
CA ILE A 327 11.38 -4.94 -9.38
C ILE A 327 11.54 -5.81 -10.65
N VAL A 328 12.58 -5.56 -11.45
CA VAL A 328 12.73 -6.19 -12.78
C VAL A 328 12.72 -7.73 -12.75
N PRO A 329 13.43 -8.43 -11.84
CA PRO A 329 13.34 -9.89 -11.76
C PRO A 329 11.92 -10.40 -11.51
N LEU A 330 11.13 -9.68 -10.71
CA LEU A 330 9.74 -10.05 -10.44
C LEU A 330 8.88 -9.92 -11.69
N LEU A 331 9.08 -8.88 -12.49
CA LEU A 331 8.40 -8.72 -13.79
C LEU A 331 8.76 -9.86 -14.75
N ILE A 332 10.03 -10.28 -14.77
CA ILE A 332 10.48 -11.40 -15.62
C ILE A 332 9.87 -12.72 -15.15
N PHE A 333 9.88 -13.02 -13.85
CA PHE A 333 9.35 -14.27 -13.30
C PHE A 333 7.81 -14.38 -13.41
N THR A 334 7.13 -13.23 -13.45
CA THR A 334 5.66 -13.17 -13.57
C THR A 334 5.16 -13.11 -15.00
N ALA A 335 6.04 -13.12 -16.00
CA ALA A 335 5.66 -13.09 -17.42
C ALA A 335 5.08 -14.41 -17.97
N ASN A 336 5.09 -15.51 -17.21
CA ASN A 336 4.63 -16.84 -17.65
C ASN A 336 3.15 -17.10 -17.32
N ASP A 337 2.57 -18.17 -17.90
CA ASP A 337 1.13 -18.50 -17.93
C ASP A 337 0.39 -18.63 -16.57
N ASN A 338 1.07 -18.57 -15.42
CA ASN A 338 0.47 -18.66 -14.08
C ASN A 338 0.32 -17.30 -13.35
N PHE A 339 0.10 -16.26 -14.13
CA PHE A 339 0.07 -14.85 -13.73
C PHE A 339 -0.84 -14.54 -12.52
N ALA A 340 -2.10 -15.01 -12.55
CA ALA A 340 -3.08 -14.68 -11.51
C ALA A 340 -2.70 -15.25 -10.14
N ALA A 341 -2.26 -16.52 -10.10
CA ALA A 341 -1.87 -17.16 -8.84
C ALA A 341 -0.61 -16.53 -8.23
N GLN A 342 0.32 -16.09 -9.08
CA GLN A 342 1.54 -15.41 -8.64
C GLN A 342 1.24 -14.03 -8.04
N ILE A 343 0.35 -13.25 -8.67
CA ILE A 343 -0.06 -11.94 -8.15
C ILE A 343 -0.71 -12.08 -6.77
N THR A 344 -1.66 -13.02 -6.61
CA THR A 344 -2.32 -13.25 -5.32
C THR A 344 -1.32 -13.63 -4.24
N GLN A 345 -0.34 -14.49 -4.56
CA GLN A 345 0.71 -14.83 -3.60
C GLN A 345 1.55 -13.62 -3.19
N ILE A 346 1.93 -12.75 -4.14
CA ILE A 346 2.69 -11.53 -3.84
C ILE A 346 1.88 -10.58 -2.96
N ILE A 347 0.58 -10.43 -3.23
CA ILE A 347 -0.34 -9.64 -2.41
C ILE A 347 -0.35 -10.17 -0.98
N ASP A 348 -0.59 -11.47 -0.80
CA ASP A 348 -0.74 -12.10 0.51
C ASP A 348 0.52 -11.93 1.36
N PHE A 349 1.69 -12.35 0.86
CA PHE A 349 2.90 -12.22 1.68
C PHE A 349 3.29 -10.75 1.90
N SER A 350 3.00 -9.86 0.95
CA SER A 350 3.27 -8.43 1.12
C SER A 350 2.42 -7.84 2.22
N ALA A 351 1.12 -8.16 2.25
CA ALA A 351 0.19 -7.69 3.26
C ALA A 351 0.69 -8.01 4.67
N ILE A 352 1.13 -9.25 4.85
CA ILE A 352 1.61 -9.79 6.11
C ILE A 352 2.96 -9.19 6.52
N THR A 353 3.88 -9.02 5.56
CA THR A 353 5.16 -8.37 5.85
C THR A 353 4.97 -6.90 6.25
N PHE A 354 4.05 -6.16 5.63
CA PHE A 354 3.68 -4.81 6.09
C PHE A 354 3.04 -4.83 7.48
N LEU A 355 2.17 -5.81 7.78
CA LEU A 355 1.60 -5.96 9.12
C LEU A 355 2.65 -6.24 10.20
N PHE A 356 3.73 -6.98 9.90
CA PHE A 356 4.85 -7.10 10.84
C PHE A 356 5.51 -5.75 11.13
N VAL A 357 5.69 -4.91 10.11
CA VAL A 357 6.22 -3.55 10.29
C VAL A 357 5.27 -2.69 11.13
N TYR A 358 3.96 -2.76 10.86
CA TYR A 358 2.94 -1.99 11.59
C TYR A 358 2.79 -2.46 13.03
N LEU A 359 2.89 -3.76 13.30
CA LEU A 359 2.89 -4.32 14.64
C LEU A 359 4.06 -3.79 15.46
N ILE A 360 5.28 -3.82 14.91
CA ILE A 360 6.47 -3.30 15.60
C ILE A 360 6.35 -1.79 15.82
N CYS A 361 5.80 -1.03 14.87
CA CYS A 361 5.53 0.40 15.06
C CYS A 361 4.46 0.66 16.14
N SER A 362 3.42 -0.17 16.21
CA SER A 362 2.39 -0.07 17.26
C SER A 362 2.94 -0.38 18.64
N LEU A 363 3.84 -1.37 18.74
CA LEU A 363 4.59 -1.66 19.97
C LEU A 363 5.57 -0.54 20.33
N ALA A 364 6.22 0.09 19.33
CA ALA A 364 7.07 1.25 19.53
C ALA A 364 6.26 2.42 20.11
N PHE A 365 5.08 2.67 19.55
CA PHE A 365 4.17 3.69 20.06
C PHE A 365 3.70 3.42 21.48
N LEU A 366 3.35 2.17 21.80
CA LEU A 366 3.01 1.76 23.16
C LEU A 366 4.17 2.01 24.14
N LYS A 367 5.41 1.69 23.74
CA LYS A 367 6.60 1.98 24.55
C LYS A 367 6.83 3.48 24.74
N VAL A 368 6.59 4.29 23.71
CA VAL A 368 6.66 5.75 23.78
C VAL A 368 5.65 6.29 24.80
N ILE A 369 4.42 5.78 24.81
CA ILE A 369 3.39 6.18 25.79
C ILE A 369 3.88 5.92 27.22
N PHE A 370 4.40 4.73 27.51
CA PHE A 370 4.85 4.36 28.85
C PHE A 370 6.18 4.98 29.28
N SER A 371 7.06 5.32 28.34
CA SER A 371 8.39 5.86 28.64
C SER A 371 8.43 7.39 28.65
N SER A 372 7.40 8.05 28.11
CA SER A 372 7.33 9.52 28.08
C SER A 372 6.98 10.08 29.45
N LYS A 373 7.57 11.25 29.77
CA LYS A 373 7.16 12.04 30.94
C LYS A 373 5.88 12.85 30.70
N GLU A 374 5.36 12.82 29.48
CA GLU A 374 4.12 13.50 29.09
C GLU A 374 2.89 12.70 29.52
N ASN A 375 1.87 13.38 30.02
CA ASN A 375 0.58 12.75 30.32
C ASN A 375 -0.18 12.47 29.01
N PHE A 376 0.00 11.26 28.47
CA PHE A 376 -0.83 10.76 27.39
C PHE A 376 -2.25 10.50 27.89
N SER A 377 -3.24 10.97 27.13
CA SER A 377 -4.65 10.59 27.36
C SER A 377 -4.84 9.08 27.16
N TYR A 378 -5.76 8.48 27.91
CA TYR A 378 -6.14 7.06 27.80
C TYR A 378 -6.53 6.65 26.37
N TYR A 379 -6.99 7.61 25.56
CA TYR A 379 -7.31 7.41 24.15
C TYR A 379 -6.11 6.91 23.32
N TYR A 380 -4.89 7.42 23.56
CA TYR A 380 -3.70 6.97 22.84
C TYR A 380 -3.31 5.52 23.18
N LEU A 381 -3.50 5.13 24.44
CA LEU A 381 -3.31 3.74 24.87
C LEU A 381 -4.33 2.81 24.19
N LEU A 382 -5.60 3.24 24.13
CA LEU A 382 -6.65 2.48 23.45
C LEU A 382 -6.32 2.28 21.95
N ILE A 383 -5.89 3.33 21.25
CA ILE A 383 -5.44 3.24 19.85
C ILE A 383 -4.32 2.22 19.69
N ALA A 384 -3.29 2.29 20.54
CA ALA A 384 -2.14 1.38 20.47
C ALA A 384 -2.57 -0.08 20.66
N ILE A 385 -3.44 -0.33 21.65
CA ILE A 385 -3.97 -1.67 21.94
C ILE A 385 -4.81 -2.18 20.77
N ILE A 386 -5.73 -1.38 20.23
CA ILE A 386 -6.57 -1.77 19.09
C ILE A 386 -5.69 -2.12 17.87
N SER A 387 -4.69 -1.29 17.57
CA SER A 387 -3.75 -1.52 16.46
C SER A 387 -2.96 -2.81 16.64
N ILE A 388 -2.47 -3.09 17.85
CA ILE A 388 -1.76 -4.33 18.17
C ILE A 388 -2.68 -5.54 18.04
N ILE A 389 -3.88 -5.49 18.62
CA ILE A 389 -4.86 -6.59 18.56
C ILE A 389 -5.22 -6.88 17.10
N PHE A 390 -5.50 -5.85 16.31
CA PHE A 390 -5.83 -5.98 14.90
C PHE A 390 -4.68 -6.64 14.11
N CYS A 391 -3.45 -6.14 14.26
CA CYS A 391 -2.29 -6.73 13.59
C CYS A 391 -2.09 -8.20 14.00
N VAL A 392 -2.12 -8.51 15.30
CA VAL A 392 -1.92 -9.87 15.82
C VAL A 392 -3.00 -10.82 15.34
N TRP A 393 -4.26 -10.37 15.34
CA TRP A 393 -5.38 -11.19 14.89
C TRP A 393 -5.27 -11.55 13.41
N VAL A 394 -4.99 -10.59 12.53
CA VAL A 394 -4.83 -10.87 11.09
C VAL A 394 -3.62 -11.78 10.84
N ILE A 395 -2.50 -11.56 11.53
CA ILE A 395 -1.32 -12.44 11.47
C ILE A 395 -1.67 -13.87 11.92
N TYR A 396 -2.48 -14.02 12.97
CA TYR A 396 -2.89 -15.32 13.49
C TYR A 396 -3.75 -16.11 12.51
N GLU A 397 -4.69 -15.45 11.82
CA GLU A 397 -5.57 -16.06 10.83
C GLU A 397 -4.87 -16.37 9.49
N THR A 398 -3.62 -15.95 9.33
CA THR A 398 -2.86 -16.09 8.09
C THR A 398 -2.29 -17.51 7.94
N PRO A 399 -2.38 -18.13 6.75
CA PRO A 399 -1.75 -19.42 6.49
C PRO A 399 -0.26 -19.44 6.80
N ILE A 400 0.22 -20.52 7.43
CA ILE A 400 1.62 -20.67 7.84
C ILE A 400 2.62 -20.51 6.69
N LYS A 401 2.24 -20.96 5.48
CA LYS A 401 3.06 -20.80 4.27
C LYS A 401 3.33 -19.32 3.97
N THR A 402 2.30 -18.48 4.06
CA THR A 402 2.40 -17.03 3.86
C THR A 402 3.25 -16.39 4.96
N LEU A 403 3.09 -16.81 6.21
CA LEU A 403 3.91 -16.32 7.33
C LEU A 403 5.41 -16.63 7.16
N ILE A 404 5.74 -17.84 6.69
CA ILE A 404 7.12 -18.25 6.43
C ILE A 404 7.73 -17.37 5.32
N ILE A 405 7.02 -17.19 4.21
CA ILE A 405 7.47 -16.34 3.11
C ILE A 405 7.64 -14.89 3.59
N ALA A 406 6.65 -14.34 4.31
CA ALA A 406 6.69 -12.98 4.84
C ALA A 406 7.87 -12.76 5.79
N SER A 407 8.19 -13.76 6.63
CA SER A 407 9.32 -13.72 7.56
C SER A 407 10.67 -13.78 6.85
N SER A 408 10.75 -14.43 5.68
CA SER A 408 11.98 -14.55 4.90
C SER A 408 12.55 -13.19 4.48
N PHE A 409 11.72 -12.19 4.21
CA PHE A 409 12.17 -10.83 3.87
C PHE A 409 12.99 -10.16 4.97
N THR A 410 12.67 -10.43 6.24
CA THR A 410 13.46 -9.98 7.38
C THR A 410 14.78 -10.74 7.48
N ILE A 411 14.76 -12.04 7.20
CA ILE A 411 15.96 -12.91 7.21
C ILE A 411 16.95 -12.47 6.12
N LEU A 412 16.48 -12.01 4.96
CA LEU A 412 17.33 -11.46 3.90
C LEU A 412 18.19 -10.26 4.34
N GLY A 413 17.84 -9.60 5.45
CA GLY A 413 18.64 -8.53 6.04
C GLY A 413 19.87 -9.03 6.82
N ILE A 414 19.92 -10.31 7.20
CA ILE A 414 20.99 -10.87 8.04
C ILE A 414 22.38 -10.75 7.38
N PRO A 415 22.59 -11.11 6.09
CA PRO A 415 23.88 -10.97 5.44
C PRO A 415 24.37 -9.51 5.43
N LEU A 416 23.48 -8.55 5.17
CA LEU A 416 23.83 -7.13 5.17
C LEU A 416 24.13 -6.62 6.59
N TYR A 417 23.36 -7.07 7.59
CA TYR A 417 23.57 -6.69 8.99
C TYR A 417 24.92 -7.15 9.53
N TYR A 418 25.27 -8.42 9.37
CA TYR A 418 26.52 -8.97 9.89
C TYR A 418 27.73 -8.71 8.99
N GLY A 419 27.52 -8.74 7.67
CA GLY A 419 28.57 -8.56 6.67
C GLY A 419 29.02 -7.10 6.53
N TRP A 420 28.09 -6.15 6.69
CA TRP A 420 28.39 -4.73 6.52
C TRP A 420 28.17 -3.93 7.81
N TYR A 421 26.94 -3.89 8.34
CA TYR A 421 26.57 -2.94 9.41
C TYR A 421 27.39 -3.16 10.70
N LYS A 422 27.38 -4.38 11.25
CA LYS A 422 28.08 -4.70 12.52
C LYS A 422 29.61 -4.48 12.45
N ARG A 423 30.19 -4.57 11.25
CA ARG A 423 31.63 -4.33 11.03
C ARG A 423 31.97 -2.84 10.99
N HIS A 424 31.07 -2.02 10.46
CA HIS A 424 31.27 -0.58 10.32
C HIS A 424 30.73 0.24 11.50
N SER A 425 29.81 -0.31 12.30
CA SER A 425 29.29 0.34 13.52
C SER A 425 30.22 0.21 14.74
N ARG A 426 31.33 -0.53 14.59
CA ARG A 426 32.39 -0.70 15.61
C ARG A 426 33.62 0.18 15.35
N LEU A 427 33.60 0.92 14.24
CA LEU A 427 34.55 1.98 13.88
C LEU A 427 33.87 3.32 14.13
#